data_AF-A0A350INW9-F1
#
_entry.id   AF-A0A350INW9-F1
#
_cell.length_a   1.000
_cell.length_b   1.000
_cell.length_c   1.000
_cell.angle_alpha   90.00
_cell.angle_beta   90.00
_cell.angle_gamma   90.00
#
_symmetry.space_group_name_H-M   'P 1'
#
loop_
_entity.id
_entity.type
_entity.pdbx_description
1 polymer ?
#
loop_
_entity_poly.entity_id
_entity_poly.type
_entity_poly.pdbx_seq_one_letter_code
_entity_poly.pdbx_strand_id
1 'polypeptide(L)'
;SSRGSGQLVITGAQSDFCVQTTALSALFHGYDVTLVGDAHTTGPATLPGGAVPADSVIELISSRFATLRQPGRRVEVVPAAAIVL
;
A
#
# COMPACT_ATOMS: atom_id res chain seq x y z
N SER A 1 12.67 -5.16 23.67
CA SER A 1 11.96 -6.44 23.46
C SER A 1 11.60 -6.57 21.99
N SER A 2 12.47 -7.21 21.20
CA SER A 2 12.26 -7.47 19.77
C SER A 2 11.41 -8.73 19.58
N ARG A 3 10.08 -8.59 19.62
CA ARG A 3 9.25 -9.54 18.86
C ARG A 3 9.53 -9.21 17.40
N GLY A 4 10.11 -10.15 16.66
CA GLY A 4 10.49 -9.98 15.26
C GLY A 4 9.38 -9.26 14.50
N SER A 5 9.71 -8.12 13.91
CA SER A 5 8.70 -7.30 13.27
C SER A 5 8.18 -8.07 12.05
N GLY A 6 6.95 -8.57 12.18
CA GLY A 6 6.35 -9.49 11.23
C GLY A 6 6.04 -8.84 9.88
N GLN A 7 5.45 -9.64 9.00
CA GLN A 7 4.94 -9.18 7.71
C GLN A 7 3.44 -8.85 7.82
N LEU A 8 3.02 -7.75 7.23
CA LEU A 8 1.61 -7.41 7.04
C LEU A 8 1.26 -7.45 5.56
N VAL A 9 0.22 -8.22 5.22
CA VAL A 9 -0.42 -8.21 3.91
C VAL A 9 -1.61 -7.24 3.97
N ILE A 10 -1.59 -6.21 3.13
CA ILE A 10 -2.55 -5.09 3.20
C ILE A 10 -3.41 -5.03 1.94
N THR A 11 -4.71 -4.97 2.14
CA THR A 11 -5.79 -4.87 1.14
C THR A 11 -6.88 -3.96 1.72
N GLY A 12 -7.72 -3.33 0.89
CA GLY A 12 -8.90 -2.59 1.35
C GLY A 12 -9.16 -1.27 0.62
N ALA A 13 -9.86 -0.35 1.28
CA ALA A 13 -10.20 0.96 0.76
C ALA A 13 -10.22 2.00 1.89
N GLN A 14 -9.93 3.29 1.64
CA GLN A 14 -9.52 3.86 0.36
C GLN A 14 -8.00 3.77 0.12
N SER A 15 -7.59 3.48 -1.12
CA SER A 15 -6.18 3.36 -1.57
C SER A 15 -5.30 4.50 -1.06
N ASP A 16 -5.74 5.74 -1.28
CA ASP A 16 -5.02 6.99 -1.04
C ASP A 16 -5.20 7.56 0.38
N PHE A 17 -5.99 6.89 1.23
CA PHE A 17 -6.20 7.28 2.62
C PHE A 17 -5.78 6.17 3.59
N CYS A 18 -6.74 5.41 4.11
CA CYS A 18 -6.52 4.39 5.13
C CYS A 18 -5.48 3.37 4.69
N VAL A 19 -5.56 2.87 3.46
CA VAL A 19 -4.64 1.86 2.95
C VAL A 19 -3.21 2.40 2.91
N GLN A 20 -2.97 3.53 2.22
CA GLN A 20 -1.65 4.14 2.15
C GLN A 20 -1.11 4.48 3.55
N THR A 21 -1.92 5.12 4.40
CA THR A 21 -1.47 5.61 5.71
C THR A 21 -1.12 4.46 6.65
N THR A 22 -1.95 3.41 6.69
CA THR A 22 -1.69 2.21 7.49
C THR A 22 -0.45 1.47 7.00
N ALA A 23 -0.27 1.32 5.68
CA ALA A 23 0.91 0.66 5.13
C ALA A 23 2.21 1.42 5.42
N LEU A 24 2.20 2.75 5.32
CA LEU A 24 3.35 3.57 5.71
C LEU A 24 3.62 3.52 7.22
N SER A 25 2.57 3.55 8.04
CA SER A 25 2.69 3.41 9.51
C SER A 25 3.25 2.05 9.90
N ALA A 26 2.83 0.97 9.25
CA ALA A 26 3.38 -0.36 9.46
C ALA A 26 4.91 -0.40 9.22
N LEU A 27 5.36 0.18 8.12
CA LEU A 27 6.79 0.31 7.83
C LEU A 27 7.54 1.11 8.90
N PHE A 28 6.95 2.20 9.38
CA PHE A 28 7.51 3.02 10.45
C PHE A 28 7.60 2.26 11.79
N HIS A 29 6.62 1.41 12.09
CA HIS A 29 6.61 0.54 13.27
C HIS A 29 7.45 -0.74 13.10
N GLY A 30 8.16 -0.87 11.98
CA GLY A 30 9.14 -1.92 11.76
C GLY A 30 8.62 -3.14 11.00
N TYR A 31 7.34 -3.19 10.61
CA TYR A 31 6.80 -4.32 9.84
C TYR A 31 7.33 -4.33 8.41
N ASP A 32 7.44 -5.52 7.83
CA ASP A 32 7.50 -5.68 6.37
C ASP A 32 6.08 -5.58 5.79
N VAL A 33 5.95 -5.04 4.59
CA VAL A 33 4.63 -4.78 3.98
C VAL A 33 4.52 -5.39 2.59
N THR A 34 3.46 -6.14 2.37
CA THR A 34 3.00 -6.61 1.06
C THR A 34 1.65 -5.94 0.77
N LEU A 35 1.60 -5.01 -0.18
CA LEU A 35 0.34 -4.44 -0.65
C LEU A 35 -0.24 -5.36 -1.73
N VAL A 36 -1.51 -5.74 -1.59
CA VAL A 36 -2.20 -6.58 -2.57
C VAL A 36 -2.70 -5.72 -3.72
N GLY A 37 -1.97 -5.70 -4.83
CA GLY A 37 -2.11 -4.70 -5.89
C GLY A 37 -3.46 -4.71 -6.62
N ASP A 38 -4.15 -5.86 -6.65
CA ASP A 38 -5.47 -6.05 -7.24
C ASP A 38 -6.60 -6.08 -6.20
N ALA A 39 -6.29 -5.81 -4.93
CA ALA A 39 -7.26 -5.82 -3.84
C ALA A 39 -7.24 -4.52 -3.01
N HIS A 40 -6.95 -3.38 -3.62
CA HIS A 40 -7.25 -2.08 -3.02
C HIS A 40 -7.97 -1.14 -3.99
N THR A 41 -8.84 -0.28 -3.47
CA THR A 41 -9.66 0.61 -4.32
C THR A 41 -9.96 1.95 -3.65
N THR A 42 -10.44 2.92 -4.44
CA THR A 42 -10.88 4.24 -3.99
C THR A 42 -11.87 4.85 -5.00
N GLY A 43 -12.43 6.02 -4.68
CA GLY A 43 -13.20 6.85 -5.61
C GLY A 43 -12.32 7.85 -6.36
N PRO A 44 -12.87 8.61 -7.33
CA PRO A 44 -12.13 9.69 -7.96
C PRO A 44 -11.72 10.75 -6.93
N ALA A 45 -10.51 11.28 -7.05
CA ALA A 45 -10.01 12.34 -6.17
C ALA A 45 -10.30 13.72 -6.79
N THR A 46 -10.86 14.65 -6.01
CA THR A 46 -11.09 16.03 -6.46
C THR A 46 -9.90 16.90 -6.09
N LEU A 47 -9.20 17.43 -7.08
CA LEU A 47 -8.11 18.39 -6.90
C LEU A 47 -8.50 19.76 -7.47
N PRO A 48 -7.79 20.85 -7.10
CA PRO A 48 -8.04 22.17 -7.68
C PRO A 48 -8.00 22.21 -9.22
N GLY A 49 -7.18 21.34 -9.84
CA GLY A 49 -7.05 21.21 -11.28
C GLY A 49 -8.07 20.28 -11.96
N GLY A 50 -9.03 19.72 -11.21
CA GLY A 50 -10.04 18.79 -11.72
C GLY A 50 -10.04 17.44 -10.99
N ALA A 51 -10.92 16.54 -11.42
CA ALA A 51 -11.02 15.19 -10.88
C ALA A 51 -9.92 14.29 -11.46
N VAL A 52 -9.27 13.53 -10.59
CA VAL A 52 -8.38 12.43 -10.95
C VAL A 52 -9.21 11.14 -10.93
N PRO A 53 -9.26 10.39 -12.04
CA PRO A 53 -9.94 9.10 -12.10
C PRO A 53 -9.45 8.11 -11.04
N ALA A 54 -10.35 7.26 -10.53
CA ALA A 54 -10.04 6.32 -9.46
C ALA A 54 -8.94 5.31 -9.83
N ASP A 55 -8.92 4.84 -11.08
CA ASP A 55 -7.88 3.95 -11.63
C ASP A 55 -6.50 4.60 -11.60
N SER A 56 -6.40 5.88 -11.94
CA SER A 56 -5.16 6.66 -11.87
C SER A 56 -4.67 6.80 -10.42
N VAL A 57 -5.58 6.96 -9.45
CA VAL A 57 -5.22 6.98 -8.02
C VAL A 57 -4.73 5.60 -7.57
N ILE A 58 -5.44 4.53 -7.93
CA ILE A 58 -5.05 3.15 -7.60
C ILE A 58 -3.65 2.85 -8.17
N GLU A 59 -3.42 3.12 -9.46
CA GLU A 59 -2.14 2.92 -10.14
C GLU A 59 -1.01 3.72 -9.48
N LEU A 60 -1.26 4.98 -9.11
CA LEU A 60 -0.29 5.81 -8.41
C LEU A 60 0.12 5.19 -7.07
N ILE A 61 -0.84 4.69 -6.28
CA ILE A 61 -0.54 4.07 -4.99
C ILE A 61 0.24 2.77 -5.17
N SER A 62 -0.19 1.88 -6.07
CA SER A 62 0.55 0.63 -6.33
C SER A 62 1.98 0.92 -6.82
N SER A 63 2.15 1.88 -7.73
CA SER A 63 3.47 2.28 -8.27
C SER A 63 4.37 2.89 -7.20
N ARG A 64 3.80 3.69 -6.29
CA ARG A 64 4.52 4.24 -5.14
C ARG A 64 5.05 3.13 -4.24
N PHE A 65 4.23 2.14 -3.88
CA PHE A 65 4.67 1.04 -3.02
C PHE A 65 5.68 0.11 -3.71
N ALA A 66 5.54 -0.12 -5.02
CA ALA A 66 6.50 -0.94 -5.78
C ALA A 66 7.92 -0.33 -5.79
N THR A 67 8.00 1.01 -5.79
CA THR A 67 9.27 1.75 -5.80
C THR A 67 9.75 2.20 -4.43
N LEU A 68 8.89 2.18 -3.40
CA LEU A 68 9.23 2.57 -2.04
C LEU A 68 10.34 1.68 -1.48
N ARG A 69 11.31 2.30 -0.80
CA ARG A 69 12.40 1.62 -0.09
C ARG A 69 12.47 2.18 1.33
N GLN A 70 12.46 1.29 2.31
CA GLN A 70 12.65 1.61 3.72
C GLN A 70 13.84 0.77 4.23
N PRO A 71 14.93 1.40 4.71
CA PRO A 71 16.12 0.66 5.13
C PRO A 71 15.80 -0.45 6.14
N GLY A 72 16.27 -1.66 5.84
CA GLY A 72 16.07 -2.83 6.69
C GLY A 72 14.65 -3.41 6.70
N ARG A 73 13.74 -2.93 5.84
CA ARG A 73 12.37 -3.44 5.67
C ARG A 73 12.13 -3.93 4.25
N ARG A 74 11.22 -4.89 4.10
CA ARG A 74 10.72 -5.37 2.81
C ARG A 74 9.41 -4.67 2.45
N VAL A 75 9.33 -4.17 1.22
CA VAL A 75 8.11 -3.61 0.63
C VAL A 75 7.89 -4.28 -0.71
N GLU A 76 6.71 -4.83 -0.94
CA GLU A 76 6.35 -5.39 -2.25
C GLU A 76 4.88 -5.13 -2.60
N VAL A 77 4.58 -5.25 -3.89
CA VAL A 77 3.23 -5.21 -4.44
C VAL A 77 3.06 -6.46 -5.29
N VAL A 78 2.08 -7.29 -4.96
CA VAL A 78 1.80 -8.55 -5.66
C VAL A 78 0.29 -8.73 -5.81
N PRO A 79 -0.19 -9.47 -6.84
CA PRO A 79 -1.60 -9.83 -6.93
C PRO A 79 -2.01 -10.77 -5.79
N ALA A 80 -3.29 -10.78 -5.43
CA ALA A 80 -3.85 -11.59 -4.36
C ALA A 80 -3.51 -13.09 -4.51
N ALA A 81 -3.50 -13.59 -5.75
CA ALA A 81 -3.18 -14.98 -6.06
C ALA A 81 -1.71 -15.37 -5.79
N ALA A 82 -0.81 -14.40 -5.67
CA ALA A 82 0.61 -14.62 -5.40
C ALA A 82 0.98 -14.51 -3.91
N ILE A 83 0.00 -14.24 -3.04
CA ILE A 83 0.22 -14.17 -1.59
C ILE A 83 0.45 -15.57 -1.02
N VAL A 84 1.52 -15.71 -0.23
CA VAL A 84 1.84 -16.92 0.53
C VAL A 84 1.74 -16.58 2.02
N LEU A 85 0.91 -17.29 2.78
CA LEU A 85 0.66 -17.10 4.21
C LEU A 85 1.20 -18.27 5.04
#